data_AF-A0A2Z4JTE7-F1
#
_entry.id   AF-A0A2Z4JTE7-F1
#
_cell.length_a   1.000
_cell.length_b   1.000
_cell.length_c   1.000
_cell.angle_alpha   90.00
_cell.angle_beta   90.00
_cell.angle_gamma   90.00
#
_symmetry.space_group_name_H-M   'P 1'
#
loop_
_entity.id
_entity.type
_entity.pdbx_description
1 polymer ?
#
loop_
_entity_poly.entity_id
_entity_poly.type
_entity_poly.pdbx_seq_one_letter_code
_entity_poly.pdbx_strand_id
1 'polypeptide(L)' 'MSQHDTLLAAFENYIAENEKFIGKGVKASAARARKALQEIAGACKERRKEITAHKEAMEAKK' A
#
# COMPACT_ATOMS: atom_id res chain seq x y z
N MET A 1 9.46 -7.50 5.79
CA MET A 1 8.63 -6.28 5.78
C MET A 1 7.19 -6.77 5.79
N SER A 2 6.40 -6.42 6.81
CA SER A 2 5.01 -6.86 6.89
C SER A 2 4.19 -6.19 5.78
N GLN A 3 3.01 -6.71 5.45
CA GLN A 3 2.13 -6.02 4.49
C GLN A 3 1.67 -4.66 5.00
N HIS A 4 1.80 -4.39 6.31
CA HIS A 4 1.70 -3.05 6.86
C HIS A 4 2.77 -2.11 6.33
N ASP A 5 4.03 -2.54 6.46
CA ASP A 5 5.18 -1.72 6.16
C ASP A 5 5.24 -1.46 4.64
N THR A 6 4.91 -2.47 3.83
CA THR A 6 4.75 -2.34 2.37
C THR A 6 3.70 -1.30 2.03
N LEU A 7 2.56 -1.29 2.73
CA LEU A 7 1.48 -0.32 2.52
C LEU A 7 1.94 1.10 2.86
N LEU A 8 2.63 1.29 3.98
CA LEU A 8 3.14 2.60 4.39
C LEU A 8 4.16 3.14 3.37
N ALA A 9 5.13 2.33 2.98
CA ALA A 9 6.15 2.72 2.00
C ALA A 9 5.54 3.05 0.63
N ALA A 10 4.56 2.26 0.17
CA ALA A 10 3.86 2.53 -1.09
C ALA A 10 3.02 3.82 -1.00
N PHE A 11 2.45 4.12 0.16
CA PHE A 11 1.68 5.35 0.40
C PHE A 11 2.57 6.61 0.39
N GLU A 12 3.73 6.55 1.04
CA GLU A 12 4.73 7.64 0.99
C GLU A 12 5.20 7.90 -0.44
N ASN A 13 5.49 6.83 -1.20
CA ASN A 13 5.85 6.93 -2.61
C ASN A 13 4.73 7.55 -3.46
N TYR A 14 3.47 7.18 -3.20
CA TYR A 14 2.33 7.79 -3.87
C TYR A 14 2.26 9.29 -3.60
N ILE A 15 2.37 9.73 -2.33
CA ILE A 15 2.34 11.15 -1.97
C ILE A 15 3.44 11.91 -2.71
N ALA A 16 4.68 11.43 -2.64
CA ALA A 16 5.83 12.09 -3.25
C ALA A 16 5.71 12.19 -4.78
N GLU A 17 5.26 11.13 -5.45
CA GLU A 17 5.10 11.14 -6.91
C GLU A 17 3.85 11.92 -7.35
N ASN A 18 2.79 11.91 -6.56
CA ASN A 18 1.60 12.71 -6.83
C ASN A 18 1.90 14.21 -6.70
N GLU A 19 2.69 14.63 -5.70
CA GLU A 19 3.13 16.02 -5.57
C GLU A 19 3.99 16.44 -6.77
N LYS A 20 4.94 15.59 -7.22
CA LYS A 20 5.73 15.86 -8.43
C LYS A 20 4.87 15.96 -9.69
N PHE A 21 3.82 15.14 -9.78
CA PHE A 21 2.92 15.14 -10.93
C PHE A 21 1.99 16.37 -10.93
N ILE A 22 1.23 16.59 -9.86
CA ILE A 22 0.22 17.66 -9.77
C ILE A 22 0.87 19.02 -9.49
N GLY A 23 1.84 19.08 -8.58
CA GLY A 23 2.49 20.33 -8.18
C GLY A 23 3.54 20.82 -9.18
N LYS A 24 4.29 19.91 -9.81
CA LYS A 24 5.41 20.26 -10.72
C LYS A 24 5.20 19.85 -12.17
N GLY A 25 4.12 19.16 -12.51
CA GLY A 25 3.82 18.75 -13.89
C GLY A 25 4.74 17.64 -14.43
N VAL A 26 5.47 16.91 -13.57
CA VAL A 26 6.40 15.87 -14.01
C VAL A 26 5.64 14.66 -14.54
N LYS A 27 5.53 14.54 -15.87
CA LYS A 27 4.74 13.48 -16.54
C LYS A 27 5.16 12.06 -16.17
N ALA A 28 6.47 11.82 -15.97
CA ALA A 28 6.97 10.51 -15.55
C ALA A 28 6.46 10.08 -14.17
N SER A 29 6.19 11.03 -13.28
CA SER A 29 5.65 10.75 -11.95
C SER A 29 4.21 10.24 -11.99
N ALA A 30 3.44 10.51 -13.06
CA ALA A 30 2.10 9.94 -13.22
C ALA A 30 2.12 8.40 -13.26
N ALA A 31 3.06 7.82 -14.00
CA ALA A 31 3.20 6.36 -14.09
C ALA A 31 3.61 5.76 -12.73
N ARG A 32 4.51 6.43 -12.00
CA ARG A 32 4.97 5.99 -10.68
C ARG A 32 3.88 6.11 -9.62
N ALA A 33 3.10 7.19 -9.61
CA ALA A 33 1.97 7.36 -8.70
C ALA A 33 0.91 6.27 -8.93
N ARG A 34 0.58 5.94 -10.18
CA ARG A 34 -0.34 4.83 -10.49
C ARG A 34 0.19 3.48 -10.03
N LYS A 35 1.49 3.22 -10.21
CA LYS A 35 2.13 2.00 -9.74
C LYS A 35 2.05 1.88 -8.21
N ALA A 36 2.36 2.96 -7.49
CA ALA A 36 2.25 3.01 -6.03
C ALA A 36 0.81 2.71 -5.56
N LEU A 37 -0.20 3.28 -6.22
CA LEU A 37 -1.61 2.97 -5.94
C LEU A 37 -1.96 1.49 -6.17
N GLN A 38 -1.40 0.87 -7.21
CA GLN A 38 -1.59 -0.56 -7.45
C GLN A 38 -0.95 -1.42 -6.35
N GLU A 39 0.26 -1.05 -5.90
CA GLU A 39 0.95 -1.71 -4.79
C GLU A 39 0.18 -1.58 -3.47
N ILE A 40 -0.36 -0.39 -3.17
CA ILE A 40 -1.26 -0.16 -2.02
C ILE A 40 -2.48 -1.09 -2.09
N ALA A 41 -3.14 -1.17 -3.24
CA ALA A 41 -4.31 -2.02 -3.41
C ALA A 41 -3.99 -3.51 -3.18
N GLY A 42 -2.82 -3.97 -3.64
CA GLY A 42 -2.32 -5.31 -3.38
C GLY A 42 -2.03 -5.55 -1.89
N ALA A 43 -1.28 -4.65 -1.26
CA ALA A 43 -0.93 -4.73 0.16
C ALA A 43 -2.17 -4.72 1.07
N CYS A 44 -3.18 -3.91 0.75
CA CYS A 44 -4.47 -3.89 1.45
C CYS A 44 -5.18 -5.26 1.41
N LYS A 45 -5.18 -5.94 0.26
CA LYS A 45 -5.83 -7.25 0.12
C LYS A 45 -5.14 -8.30 0.98
N GLU A 46 -3.81 -8.35 0.95
CA GLU A 46 -3.05 -9.31 1.74
C GLU A 46 -3.13 -9.00 3.22
N ARG A 47 -3.04 -7.73 3.63
CA ARG A 47 -3.18 -7.35 5.04
C ARG A 47 -4.55 -7.74 5.61
N ARG A 48 -5.63 -7.66 4.82
CA ARG A 48 -6.95 -8.15 5.24
C ARG A 48 -6.94 -9.65 5.51
N LYS A 49 -6.28 -10.46 4.65
CA LYS A 49 -6.14 -11.90 4.87
C LYS A 49 -5.32 -12.20 6.13
N GLU A 50 -4.22 -11.48 6.35
CA GLU A 50 -3.40 -11.61 7.56
C GLU A 50 -4.22 -11.34 8.83
N ILE A 51 -5.05 -10.30 8.83
CA ILE A 51 -5.93 -9.98 9.97
C ILE A 51 -6.95 -11.09 10.21
N THR A 52 -7.60 -11.60 9.15
CA THR A 52 -8.55 -12.71 9.26
C THR A 52 -7.88 -13.96 9.83
N ALA A 53 -6.73 -14.37 9.28
CA ALA A 53 -5.98 -15.53 9.75
C ALA A 53 -5.53 -15.37 11.22
N HIS A 54 -5.10 -14.17 11.61
CA HIS A 54 -4.74 -13.89 13.00
C HIS A 54 -5.95 -13.98 13.94
N LYS A 55 -7.12 -13.50 13.50
CA LYS A 55 -8.37 -13.62 14.26
C LYS A 55 -8.76 -15.09 14.44
N GLU A 56 -8.78 -15.87 13.37
CA GLU A 56 -9.11 -17.30 13.40
C GLU A 56 -8.14 -18.08 14.31
N ALA A 57 -6.84 -17.78 14.24
CA ALA A 57 -5.83 -18.39 15.11
C ALA A 57 -6.00 -18.01 16.59
N MET A 58 -6.54 -16.83 16.89
CA MET A 58 -6.89 -16.42 18.26
C MET A 58 -8.13 -17.15 18.77
N GLU A 59 -9.14 -17.35 17.91
CA GLU A 59 -10.37 -18.07 18.25
C GLU A 59 -10.13 -19.57 18.45
N ALA A 60 -9.27 -20.20 17.64
CA ALA A 60 -8.93 -21.62 17.74
C ALA A 60 -8.08 -21.99 18.98
N LYS A 61 -7.47 -21.00 19.64
CA LYS A 61 -6.69 -21.17 20.88
C LYS A 61 -7.54 -21.03 22.14
N LYS A 62 -8.82 -20.75 22.00
CA LYS A 62 -9.77 -20.50 23.09
C LYS A 62 -10.64 -21.73 23.33
#